data_AF-A0A378QRJ3-F1
#
_entry.id   AF-A0A378QRJ3-F1
#
_cell.length_a   1.000
_cell.length_b   1.000
_cell.length_c   1.000
_cell.angle_alpha   90.00
_cell.angle_beta   90.00
_cell.angle_gamma   90.00
#
_symmetry.space_group_name_H-M   'P 1'
#
loop_
_entity.id
_entity.type
_entity.pdbx_description
1 polymer ?
#
loop_
_entity_poly.entity_id
_entity_poly.type
_entity_poly.pdbx_seq_one_letter_code
_entity_poly.pdbx_strand_id
1 'polypeptide(L)'
;MKKSVIKTLATAVVALAVATPAWAETVHTFTYDGGKKAEIYTSSQGVFVKTPVNNWDTKFEKGSSSSCEYKKHGSCYTKSQMIAEVESKTRSGEYWR
;
A
#
# COMPACT_ATOMS: atom_id res chain seq x y z
N MET A 1 27.02 28.75 40.35
CA MET A 1 25.74 28.68 39.62
C MET A 1 26.00 28.23 38.18
N LYS A 2 25.87 26.93 37.85
CA LYS A 2 26.01 26.43 36.48
C LYS A 2 24.61 26.12 35.95
N LYS A 3 24.08 26.97 35.06
CA LYS A 3 22.81 26.75 34.37
C LYS A 3 23.07 25.77 33.22
N SER A 4 22.71 24.51 33.39
CA SER A 4 22.66 23.54 32.29
C SER A 4 21.44 23.85 31.42
N VAL A 5 21.69 24.26 30.19
CA VAL A 5 20.66 24.48 29.17
C VAL A 5 20.38 23.15 28.50
N ILE A 6 19.27 22.52 28.88
CA ILE A 6 18.75 21.32 28.21
C ILE A 6 18.04 21.81 26.93
N LYS A 7 18.74 21.72 25.80
CA LYS A 7 18.13 21.87 24.47
C LYS A 7 17.47 20.55 24.09
N THR A 8 16.19 20.40 24.43
CA THR A 8 15.36 19.30 23.93
C THR A 8 14.98 19.62 22.48
N LEU A 9 15.72 19.04 21.53
CA LEU A 9 15.30 19.01 20.13
C LEU A 9 14.08 18.11 20.02
N ALA A 10 12.90 18.71 19.83
CA ALA A 10 11.72 17.99 19.40
C ALA A 10 11.98 17.46 17.98
N THR A 11 12.22 16.15 17.87
CA THR A 11 12.31 15.45 16.59
C THR A 11 10.92 15.48 15.95
N ALA A 12 10.71 16.45 15.07
CA ALA A 12 9.53 16.51 14.22
C ALA A 12 9.51 15.25 13.35
N VAL A 13 8.59 14.34 13.66
CA VAL A 13 8.28 13.19 12.81
C VAL A 13 7.62 13.76 11.55
N VAL A 14 8.43 14.01 10.53
CA VAL A 14 7.94 14.31 9.19
C VAL A 14 7.33 13.02 8.68
N ALA A 15 6.01 12.89 8.83
CA ALA A 15 5.23 11.87 8.14
C ALA A 15 5.36 12.15 6.65
N LEU A 16 6.31 11.48 5.98
CA LEU A 16 6.35 11.43 4.52
C LEU A 16 5.09 10.69 4.06
N ALA A 17 4.03 11.45 3.82
CA ALA A 17 2.96 11.02 2.95
C ALA A 17 3.60 10.88 1.56
N VAL A 18 4.09 9.69 1.23
CA VAL A 18 4.45 9.35 -0.15
C VAL A 18 3.16 9.56 -0.93
N ALA A 19 3.03 10.67 -1.66
CA ALA A 19 1.80 10.99 -2.36
C ALA A 19 1.53 9.85 -3.35
N THR A 20 0.37 9.20 -3.23
CA THR A 20 -0.12 8.37 -4.32
C THR A 20 -0.22 9.29 -5.55
N PRO A 21 0.29 8.87 -6.72
CA PRO A 21 0.18 9.70 -7.90
C PRO A 21 -1.29 10.07 -8.15
N ALA A 22 -1.56 11.33 -8.52
CA ALA A 22 -2.92 11.85 -8.67
C ALA A 22 -3.79 11.12 -9.73
N TRP A 23 -3.19 10.23 -10.51
CA TRP A 23 -3.81 9.37 -11.52
C TRP A 23 -4.04 7.92 -11.04
N ALA A 24 -3.77 7.63 -9.77
CA ALA A 24 -4.04 6.34 -9.15
C ALA A 24 -5.28 6.41 -8.26
N GLU A 25 -6.19 5.46 -8.43
CA GLU A 25 -7.39 5.34 -7.61
C GLU A 25 -7.12 4.37 -6.46
N THR A 26 -7.20 4.85 -5.21
CA THR A 26 -7.18 3.98 -4.04
C THR A 26 -8.49 3.19 -3.98
N VAL A 27 -8.39 1.87 -4.08
CA VAL A 27 -9.55 0.97 -4.11
C VAL A 27 -9.82 0.30 -2.78
N HIS A 28 -8.81 0.22 -1.91
CA HIS A 28 -8.95 -0.37 -0.58
C HIS A 28 -7.84 0.11 0.37
N THR A 29 -8.16 0.25 1.66
CA THR A 29 -7.20 0.57 2.72
C THR A 29 -7.42 -0.36 3.88
N PHE A 30 -6.33 -0.96 4.39
CA PHE A 30 -6.39 -1.90 5.50
C PHE A 30 -5.22 -1.73 6.46
N THR A 31 -5.37 -2.30 7.65
CA THR A 31 -4.33 -2.31 8.69
C THR A 31 -3.61 -3.66 8.69
N TYR A 32 -2.29 -3.65 8.89
CA TYR A 32 -1.41 -4.81 8.97
C TYR A 32 -0.31 -4.57 10.02
N ASP A 33 0.45 -5.61 10.36
CA ASP A 33 1.68 -5.56 11.20
C ASP A 33 1.63 -4.53 12.35
N GLY A 34 0.78 -4.80 13.35
CA GLY A 34 0.74 -4.00 14.58
C GLY A 34 0.18 -2.59 14.44
N GLY A 35 -0.60 -2.28 13.39
CA GLY A 35 -1.27 -0.98 13.23
C GLY A 35 -0.79 -0.17 12.03
N LYS A 36 0.15 -0.67 11.24
CA LYS A 36 0.58 -0.05 9.98
C LYS A 36 -0.56 -0.09 8.96
N LYS A 37 -0.68 0.95 8.15
CA LYS A 37 -1.71 1.01 7.10
C LYS A 37 -1.11 0.73 5.74
N ALA A 38 -1.82 -0.06 4.93
CA ALA A 38 -1.53 -0.27 3.53
C ALA A 38 -2.70 0.20 2.66
N GLU A 39 -2.37 0.75 1.49
CA GLU A 39 -3.34 1.24 0.51
C GLU A 39 -3.17 0.42 -0.77
N ILE A 40 -4.23 -0.27 -1.19
CA ILE A 40 -4.29 -0.88 -2.52
C ILE A 40 -4.81 0.18 -3.47
N TYR A 41 -4.04 0.45 -4.52
CA TYR A 41 -4.43 1.40 -5.56
C TYR A 41 -4.26 0.80 -6.94
N THR A 42 -5.06 1.30 -7.86
CA THR A 42 -5.05 0.89 -9.26
C THR A 42 -4.58 2.04 -10.13
N SER A 43 -3.85 1.71 -11.19
CA SER A 43 -3.38 2.67 -12.18
C SER A 43 -3.43 2.06 -13.57
N SER A 44 -3.03 2.82 -14.60
CA SER A 44 -2.89 2.30 -15.96
C SER A 44 -1.86 1.18 -16.08
N GLN A 45 -0.92 1.07 -15.13
CA GLN A 45 0.14 0.07 -15.13
C GLN A 45 -0.24 -1.23 -14.40
N GLY A 46 -1.34 -1.25 -13.65
CA GLY A 46 -1.77 -2.40 -12.88
C GLY A 46 -2.21 -2.04 -11.46
N VAL A 47 -2.14 -3.02 -10.57
CA VAL A 47 -2.50 -2.86 -9.16
C VAL A 47 -1.25 -2.90 -8.28
N PHE A 48 -1.21 -1.98 -7.34
CA PHE A 48 -0.08 -1.80 -6.45
C PHE A 48 -0.58 -1.74 -5.01
N VAL A 49 0.30 -2.10 -4.09
CA VAL A 49 0.08 -1.88 -2.66
C VAL A 49 1.14 -0.93 -2.13
N LYS A 50 0.68 0.17 -1.55
CA LYS A 50 1.51 1.15 -0.87
C LYS A 50 1.55 0.83 0.61
N THR A 51 2.75 0.76 1.13
CA THR A 51 3.05 0.63 2.56
C THR A 51 3.78 1.89 3.03
N PRO A 52 3.97 2.09 4.35
CA PRO A 52 4.76 3.22 4.84
C PRO A 52 6.23 3.17 4.40
N VAL A 53 6.71 2.01 3.94
CA VAL A 53 8.11 1.81 3.53
C VAL A 53 8.27 2.02 2.02
N ASN A 54 7.40 1.40 1.22
CA ASN A 54 7.52 1.43 -0.25
C ASN A 54 6.19 1.10 -0.97
N ASN A 55 6.17 1.32 -2.28
CA ASN A 55 5.14 0.86 -3.20
C ASN A 55 5.57 -0.46 -3.85
N TRP A 56 4.66 -1.44 -3.88
CA TRP A 56 4.92 -2.78 -4.37
C TRP A 56 3.95 -3.13 -5.50
N ASP A 57 4.50 -3.72 -6.57
CA ASP A 57 3.72 -4.28 -7.68
C ASP A 57 3.16 -5.64 -7.29
N THR A 58 1.82 -5.76 -7.32
CA THR A 58 1.11 -6.98 -6.93
C THR A 58 0.98 -8.02 -8.04
N LYS A 59 1.47 -7.68 -9.24
CA LYS A 59 1.36 -8.45 -10.50
C LYS A 59 -0.07 -8.65 -11.00
N PHE A 60 -1.02 -7.91 -10.43
CA PHE A 60 -2.37 -7.82 -10.99
C PHE A 60 -2.42 -6.75 -12.08
N GLU A 61 -3.00 -7.13 -13.20
CA GLU A 61 -3.32 -6.25 -14.32
C GLU A 61 -4.82 -5.98 -14.34
N LYS A 62 -5.24 -4.86 -14.93
CA LYS A 62 -6.65 -4.58 -15.17
C LYS A 62 -7.16 -5.50 -16.27
N GLY A 63 -8.20 -6.26 -15.99
CA GLY A 63 -8.85 -7.10 -16.98
C GLY A 63 -9.84 -6.31 -17.84
N SER A 64 -10.57 -7.01 -18.70
CA SER A 64 -11.31 -6.41 -19.82
C SER A 64 -12.83 -6.51 -19.68
N SER A 65 -13.34 -7.15 -18.61
CA SER A 65 -14.76 -7.38 -18.39
C SER A 65 -15.12 -7.38 -16.91
N SER A 66 -16.40 -7.31 -16.57
CA SER A 66 -16.89 -7.42 -15.19
C SER A 66 -16.66 -8.81 -14.57
N SER A 67 -16.63 -9.86 -15.40
CA SER A 67 -16.29 -11.24 -14.97
C SER A 67 -14.78 -11.47 -14.81
N CYS A 68 -13.96 -10.52 -15.27
CA CYS A 68 -12.52 -10.56 -15.22
C CYS A 68 -12.00 -9.14 -15.00
N GLU A 69 -12.30 -8.58 -13.84
CA GLU A 69 -11.93 -7.19 -13.51
C GLU A 69 -10.42 -7.05 -13.37
N TYR A 70 -9.76 -8.08 -12.85
CA TYR A 70 -8.32 -8.16 -12.68
C TYR A 70 -7.79 -9.49 -13.23
N LYS A 71 -6.55 -9.47 -13.71
CA LYS A 71 -5.85 -10.65 -14.21
C LYS A 71 -4.53 -10.83 -13.49
N LYS A 72 -4.17 -12.08 -13.21
CA LYS A 72 -2.86 -12.44 -12.70
C LYS A 72 -2.52 -13.86 -13.14
N HIS A 73 -1.36 -14.03 -13.77
CA HIS A 73 -0.90 -15.32 -14.31
C HIS A 73 -1.95 -16.06 -15.17
N GLY A 74 -2.70 -15.32 -16.00
CA GLY A 74 -3.74 -15.89 -16.87
C GLY A 74 -5.07 -16.21 -16.18
N SER A 75 -5.17 -16.04 -14.85
CA SER A 75 -6.41 -16.22 -14.10
C SER A 75 -7.15 -14.90 -13.92
N CYS A 76 -8.48 -14.96 -13.95
CA CYS A 76 -9.38 -13.83 -13.76
C CYS A 76 -9.82 -13.71 -12.30
N TYR A 77 -9.89 -12.47 -11.81
CA TYR A 77 -10.24 -12.15 -10.43
C TYR A 77 -11.26 -11.00 -10.41
N THR A 78 -12.23 -11.12 -9.52
CA THR A 78 -13.09 -10.00 -9.12
C THR A 78 -12.31 -9.02 -8.24
N LYS A 79 -12.82 -7.80 -8.08
CA LYS A 79 -12.24 -6.81 -7.16
C LYS A 79 -12.02 -7.36 -5.75
N SER A 80 -13.01 -8.05 -5.20
CA SER A 80 -12.94 -8.62 -3.85
C SER A 80 -11.87 -9.70 -3.71
N GLN A 81 -11.70 -10.56 -4.73
CA GLN A 81 -10.67 -11.60 -4.72
C GLN A 81 -9.26 -11.00 -4.81
N MET A 82 -9.06 -9.99 -5.66
CA MET A 82 -7.80 -9.26 -5.75
C MET A 82 -7.43 -8.62 -4.40
N ILE A 83 -8.38 -7.94 -3.75
CA ILE A 83 -8.15 -7.31 -2.44
C ILE A 83 -7.75 -8.35 -1.40
N ALA A 84 -8.50 -9.45 -1.28
CA ALA A 84 -8.23 -10.49 -0.30
C ALA A 84 -6.84 -11.15 -0.50
N GLU A 85 -6.44 -11.38 -1.75
CA GLU A 85 -5.11 -11.92 -2.05
C GLU A 85 -3.99 -10.94 -1.70
N VAL A 86 -4.13 -9.67 -2.11
CA VAL A 86 -3.14 -8.62 -1.82
C VAL A 86 -3.02 -8.42 -0.31
N GLU A 87 -4.12 -8.32 0.42
CA GLU A 87 -4.12 -8.23 1.88
C GLU A 87 -3.42 -9.42 2.55
N SER A 88 -3.72 -10.64 2.12
CA SER A 88 -3.15 -11.86 2.69
C SER A 88 -1.63 -11.89 2.49
N LYS A 89 -1.16 -11.54 1.29
CA LYS A 89 0.27 -11.41 0.95
C LYS A 89 0.95 -10.25 1.68
N THR A 90 0.28 -9.12 1.83
CA THR A 90 0.79 -8.05 2.70
C THR A 90 0.94 -8.59 4.11
N ARG A 91 -0.07 -9.22 4.71
CA ARG A 91 0.02 -9.73 6.09
C ARG A 91 1.08 -10.82 6.28
N SER A 92 1.38 -11.62 5.26
CA SER A 92 2.46 -12.61 5.29
C SER A 92 3.86 -12.00 5.18
N GLY A 93 3.96 -10.73 4.80
CA GLY A 93 5.21 -9.97 4.69
C GLY A 93 5.75 -9.82 3.28
N GLU A 94 5.04 -10.29 2.25
CA GLU A 94 5.52 -10.27 0.85
C GLU A 94 5.79 -8.84 0.33
N TYR A 95 5.08 -7.84 0.87
CA TYR A 95 5.11 -6.46 0.38
C TYR A 95 5.58 -5.44 1.43
N TRP A 96 6.43 -5.85 2.38
CA TRP A 96 7.07 -4.91 3.32
C TRP A 96 8.24 -5.49 4.10
N ARG A 97 8.49 -6.80 4.02
CA ARG A 97 9.74 -7.38 4.51
C ARG A 97 10.90 -7.05 3.58
#